data_AF-A0A0M1J0I5-F1
#
_entry.id   AF-A0A0M1J0I5-F1
#
_cell.length_a   1.000
_cell.length_b   1.000
_cell.length_c   1.000
_cell.angle_alpha   90.00
_cell.angle_beta   90.00
_cell.angle_gamma   90.00
#
_symmetry.space_group_name_H-M   'P 1'
#
loop_
_entity.id
_entity.type
_entity.pdbx_description
1 polymer ?
#
loop_
_entity_poly.entity_id
_entity_poly.type
_entity_poly.pdbx_seq_one_letter_code
_entity_poly.pdbx_strand_id
1 'polypeptide(L)'
;MIEEKGVYYGLILIIAAILIPIANGKVTFVDIKNTFTSYLGIIALLLSLFTTYLSGLGLQYLTVNKHGDIMPAMILGSVLAASFLGGVPVGPLITSGILALVIKLFHKG
;
A
#
# COMPACT_ATOMS: atom_id res chain seq x y z
N MET A 1 -13.93 0.83 16.26
CA MET A 1 -14.52 1.87 15.38
C MET A 1 -13.57 3.02 15.07
N ILE A 2 -12.80 3.55 16.03
CA ILE A 2 -11.80 4.61 15.77
C ILE A 2 -10.59 4.06 14.99
N GLU A 3 -10.10 2.88 15.34
CA GLU A 3 -8.93 2.24 14.70
C GLU A 3 -9.15 1.95 13.22
N GLU A 4 -10.34 1.45 12.84
CA GLU A 4 -10.70 1.13 11.46
C GLU A 4 -10.77 2.38 10.57
N LYS A 5 -11.20 3.52 11.15
CA LYS A 5 -11.23 4.80 10.43
C LYS A 5 -9.89 5.52 10.43
N GLY A 6 -9.00 5.24 11.38
CA GLY A 6 -7.67 5.86 11.47
C GLY A 6 -6.83 5.59 10.22
N VAL A 7 -6.81 4.34 9.74
CA VAL A 7 -6.10 3.96 8.51
C VAL A 7 -6.69 4.70 7.30
N TYR A 8 -8.02 4.80 7.21
CA TYR A 8 -8.69 5.49 6.12
C TYR A 8 -8.33 6.98 6.06
N TYR A 9 -8.33 7.68 7.19
CA TYR A 9 -7.91 9.08 7.25
C TYR A 9 -6.43 9.27 6.88
N GLY A 10 -5.56 8.35 7.30
CA GLY A 10 -4.15 8.34 6.90
C GLY A 10 -3.96 8.19 5.38
N LEU A 11 -4.69 7.27 4.75
CA LEU A 11 -4.68 7.09 3.29
C LEU A 11 -5.14 8.36 2.56
N ILE A 12 -6.21 9.01 3.03
CA ILE A 12 -6.68 10.27 2.45
C ILE A 12 -5.58 11.34 2.49
N LEU A 13 -4.89 11.49 3.63
CA LEU A 13 -3.81 12.46 3.76
C LEU A 13 -2.64 12.17 2.80
N ILE A 14 -2.26 10.90 2.65
CA ILE A 14 -1.20 10.50 1.71
C ILE A 14 -1.60 10.78 0.26
N ILE A 15 -2.83 10.40 -0.13
CA ILE A 15 -3.34 10.66 -1.49
C ILE A 15 -3.39 12.17 -1.76
N ALA A 16 -3.89 12.95 -0.80
CA ALA A 16 -3.93 14.39 -0.91
C ALA A 16 -2.52 14.98 -1.12
N ALA A 17 -1.52 14.50 -0.38
CA ALA A 17 -0.13 14.94 -0.53
C ALA A 17 0.45 14.62 -1.92
N ILE A 18 0.15 13.44 -2.47
CA ILE A 18 0.61 13.03 -3.81
C ILE A 18 -0.05 13.85 -4.92
N LEU A 19 -1.27 14.36 -4.71
CA LEU A 19 -1.99 15.19 -5.69
C LEU A 19 -1.51 16.66 -5.74
N ILE A 20 -0.78 17.14 -4.72
CA ILE A 20 -0.25 18.51 -4.65
C ILE A 20 0.52 18.95 -5.92
N PRO A 21 1.48 18.20 -6.48
CA PRO A 21 2.19 18.61 -7.69
C PRO A 21 1.28 18.76 -8.91
N ILE A 22 0.21 17.97 -9.00
CA ILE A 22 -0.79 18.09 -10.07
C ILE A 22 -1.63 19.36 -9.85
N ALA A 23 -2.08 19.59 -8.62
CA ALA A 23 -2.85 20.79 -8.26
C ALA A 23 -2.06 22.10 -8.45
N ASN A 24 -0.74 22.08 -8.24
CA ASN A 24 0.16 23.21 -8.45
C ASN A 24 0.61 23.38 -9.92
N GLY A 25 0.12 22.56 -10.85
CA GLY A 25 0.48 22.63 -12.27
C GLY A 25 1.91 22.18 -12.59
N LYS A 26 2.62 21.55 -11.64
CA LYS A 26 3.97 20.98 -11.87
C LYS A 26 3.93 19.74 -12.78
N VAL A 27 2.80 19.05 -12.81
CA VAL A 27 2.53 17.91 -13.70
C VAL A 27 1.38 18.30 -14.60
N THR A 28 1.62 18.37 -15.92
CA THR A 28 0.59 18.75 -16.88
C THR A 28 -0.23 17.55 -17.36
N PHE A 29 -1.41 17.79 -17.92
CA PHE A 29 -2.23 16.74 -18.53
C PHE A 29 -1.51 16.00 -19.66
N VAL A 30 -0.60 16.67 -20.36
CA VAL A 30 0.22 16.08 -21.43
C VAL A 30 1.24 15.10 -20.83
N ASP A 31 1.89 15.47 -19.71
CA ASP A 31 2.84 14.60 -19.01
C ASP A 31 2.17 13.32 -18.49
N ILE A 32 0.95 13.47 -17.95
CA ILE A 32 0.15 12.33 -17.51
C ILE A 32 -0.16 11.41 -18.69
N LYS A 33 -0.70 11.96 -19.79
CA LYS A 33 -1.04 11.16 -20.97
C LYS A 33 0.18 10.41 -21.53
N ASN A 34 1.32 11.09 -21.65
CA ASN A 34 2.57 10.50 -22.13
C ASN A 34 3.11 9.41 -21.19
N THR A 35 2.95 9.59 -19.88
CA THR A 35 3.34 8.58 -18.90
C THR A 35 2.47 7.34 -19.02
N PHE A 36 1.14 7.51 -19.14
CA PHE A 36 0.20 6.39 -19.26
C PHE A 36 0.37 5.57 -20.54
N THR A 37 0.87 6.17 -21.62
CA THR A 37 1.16 5.45 -22.88
C THR A 37 2.58 4.90 -22.96
N SER A 38 3.46 5.26 -22.01
CA SER A 38 4.81 4.75 -21.93
C SER A 38 4.85 3.32 -21.38
N TYR A 39 5.78 2.50 -21.87
CA TYR A 39 6.02 1.14 -21.37
C TYR A 39 6.21 1.10 -19.85
N LEU A 40 6.97 2.06 -19.30
CA LEU A 40 7.19 2.18 -17.86
C LEU A 40 5.89 2.51 -17.12
N GLY A 41 5.05 3.37 -17.67
CA GLY A 41 3.77 3.72 -17.04
C GLY A 41 2.79 2.56 -17.06
N ILE A 42 2.75 1.76 -18.12
CA ILE A 42 1.90 0.56 -18.19
C ILE A 42 2.33 -0.46 -17.13
N ILE A 43 3.63 -0.71 -16.98
CA ILE A 43 4.15 -1.59 -15.92
C ILE A 43 3.78 -1.04 -14.54
N ALA A 44 4.01 0.26 -14.31
CA ALA A 44 3.68 0.91 -13.05
C ALA A 44 2.18 0.77 -12.71
N LEU A 45 1.29 0.90 -13.70
CA LEU A 45 -0.16 0.70 -13.52
C LEU A 45 -0.50 -0.74 -13.16
N LEU A 46 0.07 -1.72 -13.85
CA LEU A 46 -0.17 -3.14 -13.54
C LEU A 46 0.31 -3.51 -12.15
N LEU A 47 1.52 -3.04 -11.77
CA LEU A 47 2.05 -3.23 -10.42
C LEU A 47 1.16 -2.55 -9.38
N SER A 48 0.72 -1.32 -9.65
CA SER A 48 -0.16 -0.56 -8.75
C SER A 48 -1.51 -1.25 -8.54
N LEU A 49 -2.13 -1.76 -9.61
CA LEU A 49 -3.37 -2.54 -9.52
C LEU A 49 -3.17 -3.78 -8.63
N PHE A 50 -2.07 -4.52 -8.84
CA PHE A 50 -1.74 -5.69 -8.05
C PHE A 50 -1.50 -5.35 -6.56
N THR A 51 -0.65 -4.36 -6.26
CA THR A 51 -0.36 -3.97 -4.88
C THR A 51 -1.55 -3.33 -4.17
N THR A 52 -2.43 -2.64 -4.90
CA THR A 52 -3.68 -2.08 -4.35
C THR A 52 -4.64 -3.21 -3.98
N TYR A 53 -4.77 -4.23 -4.83
CA TYR A 53 -5.55 -5.42 -4.52
C TYR A 53 -5.03 -6.13 -3.26
N LEU A 54 -3.70 -6.32 -3.15
CA LEU A 54 -3.07 -6.85 -1.94
C LEU A 54 -3.38 -6.00 -0.72
N SER A 55 -3.25 -4.68 -0.81
CA SER A 55 -3.53 -3.77 0.30
C SER A 55 -4.98 -3.89 0.79
N GLY A 56 -5.94 -4.06 -0.12
CA GLY A 56 -7.35 -4.29 0.22
C GLY A 56 -7.56 -5.63 0.95
N LEU A 57 -6.94 -6.70 0.48
CA LEU A 57 -6.96 -8.00 1.16
C LEU A 57 -6.31 -7.92 2.54
N GLY A 58 -5.18 -7.23 2.64
CA GLY A 58 -4.43 -7.03 3.86
C GLY A 58 -5.18 -6.21 4.89
N LEU A 59 -5.87 -5.15 4.45
CA LEU A 59 -6.73 -4.36 5.31
C LEU A 59 -7.85 -5.23 5.89
N GLN A 60 -8.56 -5.99 5.04
CA GLN A 60 -9.60 -6.92 5.52
C GLN A 60 -9.04 -7.97 6.49
N TYR A 61 -7.86 -8.53 6.20
CA TYR A 61 -7.23 -9.52 7.06
C TYR A 61 -6.91 -8.95 8.45
N LEU A 62 -6.44 -7.71 8.52
CA LEU A 62 -6.11 -7.05 9.78
C LEU A 62 -7.36 -6.57 10.55
N THR A 63 -8.32 -5.95 9.87
CA THR A 63 -9.48 -5.31 10.53
C THR A 63 -10.66 -6.26 10.73
N VAL A 64 -11.03 -7.03 9.70
CA VAL A 64 -12.24 -7.87 9.73
C VAL A 64 -11.98 -9.19 10.45
N ASN A 65 -10.83 -9.82 10.19
CA ASN A 65 -10.50 -11.12 10.78
C ASN A 65 -9.79 -11.01 12.14
N LYS A 66 -9.69 -9.80 12.72
CA LYS A 66 -9.06 -9.51 14.01
C LYS A 66 -7.63 -10.04 14.18
N HIS A 67 -6.88 -10.21 13.09
CA HIS A 67 -5.44 -10.53 13.16
C HIS A 67 -4.60 -9.26 13.40
N GLY A 68 -5.06 -8.36 14.25
CA GLY A 68 -4.34 -7.13 14.60
C GLY A 68 -3.08 -7.41 15.41
N ASP A 69 -3.02 -8.56 16.10
CA ASP A 69 -1.94 -8.92 17.03
C ASP A 69 -0.58 -9.13 16.33
N ILE A 70 -0.60 -9.40 15.02
CA ILE A 70 0.62 -9.53 14.22
C ILE A 70 1.14 -8.18 13.71
N MET A 71 0.34 -7.11 13.79
CA MET A 71 0.69 -5.78 13.28
C MET A 71 1.97 -5.21 13.91
N PRO A 72 2.24 -5.37 15.22
CA PRO A 72 3.51 -4.98 15.82
C PRO A 72 4.72 -5.68 15.19
N ALA A 73 4.63 -7.00 14.92
CA ALA A 73 5.72 -7.75 14.30
C ALA A 73 6.02 -7.23 12.88
N MET A 74 4.98 -6.87 12.13
CA MET A 74 5.11 -6.28 10.79
C MET A 74 5.72 -4.88 10.82
N ILE A 75 5.32 -4.05 11.78
CA ILE A 75 5.89 -2.71 11.98
C ILE A 75 7.37 -2.83 12.34
N LEU A 76 7.72 -3.69 13.30
CA LEU A 76 9.10 -3.95 13.69
C LEU A 76 9.95 -4.42 12.50
N GLY A 77 9.44 -5.36 11.71
CA GLY A 77 10.12 -5.80 10.48
C GLY A 77 10.37 -4.65 9.49
N SER A 78 9.39 -3.75 9.31
CA SER A 78 9.53 -2.60 8.42
C SER A 78 10.58 -1.59 8.92
N VAL A 79 10.66 -1.37 10.24
CA VAL A 79 11.65 -0.48 10.86
C VAL A 79 13.04 -1.08 10.72
N LEU A 80 13.21 -2.37 11.01
CA LEU A 80 14.48 -3.07 10.83
C LEU A 80 14.93 -3.01 9.37
N ALA A 81 14.04 -3.32 8.42
CA ALA A 81 14.35 -3.21 7.00
C ALA A 81 14.76 -1.78 6.62
N ALA A 82 14.05 -0.76 7.12
CA ALA A 82 14.42 0.63 6.88
C ALA A 82 15.82 0.97 7.43
N SER A 83 16.12 0.55 8.67
CA SER A 83 17.39 0.84 9.33
C SER A 83 18.58 0.12 8.69
N PHE A 84 18.41 -1.12 8.21
CA PHE A 84 19.51 -1.92 7.68
C PHE A 84 19.65 -1.84 6.15
N LEU A 85 18.55 -1.68 5.41
CA LEU A 85 18.52 -1.68 3.94
C LEU A 85 18.28 -0.29 3.34
N GLY A 86 18.09 0.75 4.16
CA GLY A 86 17.86 2.13 3.70
C GLY A 86 16.44 2.37 3.13
N GLY A 87 15.49 1.51 3.44
CA GLY A 87 14.08 1.65 3.03
C GLY A 87 13.30 2.67 3.86
N VAL A 88 12.03 2.88 3.50
CA VAL A 88 11.08 3.72 4.26
C VAL A 88 9.95 2.83 4.80
N PRO A 89 9.59 2.90 6.09
CA PRO A 89 8.49 2.13 6.64
C PRO A 89 7.15 2.68 6.12
N VAL A 90 6.51 1.93 5.23
CA VAL A 90 5.23 2.30 4.58
C VAL A 90 3.99 1.69 5.26
N GLY A 91 4.18 1.04 6.41
CA GLY A 91 3.11 0.42 7.18
C GLY A 91 2.79 -1.03 6.76
N PRO A 92 1.77 -1.65 7.38
CA PRO A 92 1.56 -3.09 7.29
C PRO A 92 0.66 -3.53 6.12
N LEU A 93 0.00 -2.63 5.39
CA LEU A 93 -1.12 -3.01 4.48
C LEU A 93 -0.71 -3.95 3.34
N ILE A 94 0.35 -3.62 2.59
CA ILE A 94 0.79 -4.47 1.47
C ILE A 94 1.31 -5.80 2.02
N THR A 95 2.13 -5.74 3.07
CA THR A 95 2.70 -6.92 3.73
C THR A 95 1.61 -7.84 4.27
N SER A 96 0.53 -7.30 4.83
CA SER A 96 -0.58 -8.12 5.33
C SER A 96 -1.40 -8.71 4.20
N GLY A 97 -1.48 -8.03 3.05
CA GLY A 97 -2.04 -8.58 1.82
C GLY A 97 -1.29 -9.80 1.33
N ILE A 98 0.05 -9.71 1.30
CA ILE A 98 0.93 -10.82 0.95
C ILE A 98 0.75 -11.96 1.96
N LEU A 99 0.80 -11.66 3.27
CA LEU A 99 0.60 -12.66 4.32
C LEU A 99 -0.76 -13.35 4.22
N ALA A 100 -1.83 -12.60 3.95
CA ALA A 100 -3.17 -13.15 3.75
C ALA A 100 -3.22 -14.11 2.56
N LEU A 101 -2.56 -13.78 1.44
CA LEU A 101 -2.45 -14.69 0.30
C LEU A 101 -1.65 -15.94 0.63
N VAL A 102 -0.52 -15.79 1.34
CA VAL A 102 0.32 -16.91 1.79
C VAL A 102 -0.49 -17.87 2.65
N ILE A 103 -1.14 -17.37 3.70
CA ILE A 103 -1.96 -18.19 4.60
C ILE A 103 -3.09 -18.88 3.82
N LYS A 104 -3.76 -18.16 2.92
CA LYS A 104 -4.83 -18.71 2.09
C LYS A 104 -4.34 -19.80 1.15
N LEU A 105 -3.11 -19.71 0.65
CA LEU A 105 -2.51 -20.74 -0.19
C LEU A 105 -2.13 -21.98 0.62
N PHE A 106 -1.58 -21.81 1.82
CA PHE A 106 -1.19 -22.91 2.70
C PHE A 106 -2.37 -23.61 3.41
N HIS A 107 -3.46 -22.91 3.73
CA HIS A 107 -4.67 -23.53 4.32
C HIS A 107 -5.58 -24.22 3.29
N LYS A 108 -5.33 -24.05 2.00
CA LYS A 108 -6.07 -24.72 0.92
C LYS A 108 -5.38 -26.00 0.43
N GLY A 109 -4.27 -26.40 1.08
CA GLY A 109 -3.56 -27.66 0.89
C GLY A 109 -3.92 -28.68 1.96
#